data_AF-A0A7L1ARD1-F1
#
_entry.id   AF-A0A7L1ARD1-F1
#
_cell.length_a   1.000
_cell.length_b   1.000
_cell.length_c   1.000
_cell.angle_alpha   90.00
_cell.angle_beta   90.00
_cell.angle_gamma   90.00
#
_symmetry.space_group_name_H-M   'P 1'
#
loop_
_entity.id
_entity.type
_entity.pdbx_description
1 polymer ?
#
loop_
_entity_poly.entity_id
_entity_poly.type
_entity_poly.pdbx_seq_one_letter_code
_entity_poly.pdbx_strand_id
1 'polypeptide(L)' 'GFRTCVLAESWVDDGAGRALTAALLQRLRSRFHLVLESCRIGKCQPDPGIYSRALEELRARPHEV' A
#
# COMPACT_ATOMS: atom_id res chain seq x y z
N GLY A 1 -9.48 18.16 -0.18
CA GLY A 1 -8.07 17.76 -0.16
C GLY A 1 -7.91 16.45 -0.90
N PHE A 2 -6.71 16.12 -1.38
CA PHE A 2 -6.44 14.86 -2.08
C PHE A 2 -6.42 13.68 -1.12
N ARG A 3 -6.98 12.54 -1.54
CA ARG A 3 -6.72 11.25 -0.88
C ARG A 3 -5.39 10.71 -1.41
N THR A 4 -4.54 10.24 -0.52
CA THR A 4 -3.18 9.80 -0.85
C THR A 4 -3.01 8.33 -0.52
N CYS A 5 -2.40 7.57 -1.43
CA CYS A 5 -2.18 6.13 -1.29
C CYS A 5 -0.72 5.78 -1.59
N VAL A 6 -0.18 4.81 -0.86
CA VAL A 6 1.05 4.11 -1.21
C VAL A 6 0.70 2.69 -1.65
N LEU A 7 1.10 2.32 -2.86
CA LEU A 7 1.15 0.92 -3.29
C LEU A 7 2.57 0.41 -3.05
N ALA A 8 2.72 -0.56 -2.16
CA ALA A 8 4.02 -1.06 -1.72
C ALA A 8 4.18 -2.53 -2.10
N GLU A 9 5.06 -2.80 -3.07
CA GLU A 9 5.65 -4.12 -3.27
C GLU A 9 6.54 -4.46 -2.08
N SER A 10 5.99 -5.23 -1.16
CA SER A 10 6.61 -5.54 0.13
C SER A 10 6.51 -7.02 0.43
N TRP A 11 7.33 -7.47 1.38
CA TRP A 11 7.35 -8.83 1.91
C TRP A 11 7.07 -8.81 3.41
N VAL A 12 6.74 -9.96 3.98
CA VAL A 12 6.73 -10.12 5.44
C VAL A 12 8.19 -10.19 5.88
N ASP A 13 8.69 -9.14 6.50
CA ASP A 13 10.07 -9.09 7.00
C ASP A 13 10.16 -9.79 8.36
N ASP A 14 10.73 -11.00 8.35
CA ASP A 14 11.07 -11.81 9.52
C ASP A 14 12.56 -11.74 9.88
N GLY A 15 13.34 -10.92 9.16
CA GLY A 15 14.77 -10.78 9.33
C GLY A 15 15.19 -9.92 10.53
N ALA A 16 16.51 -9.72 10.66
CA ALA A 16 17.10 -8.83 11.66
C ALA A 16 16.70 -7.35 11.46
N GLY A 17 16.34 -6.96 10.22
CA GLY A 17 15.90 -5.63 9.85
C GLY A 17 14.44 -5.30 10.17
N ARG A 18 13.64 -6.26 10.65
CA ARG A 18 12.17 -6.11 10.79
C ARG A 18 11.72 -4.87 11.55
N ALA A 19 12.49 -4.45 12.56
CA ALA A 19 12.16 -3.28 13.37
C ALA A 19 12.23 -1.97 12.55
N LEU A 20 13.21 -1.87 11.65
CA LEU A 20 13.37 -0.73 10.76
C LEU A 20 12.24 -0.70 9.73
N THR A 21 11.95 -1.84 9.10
CA THR A 21 10.85 -1.99 8.13
C THR A 21 9.51 -1.63 8.76
N ALA A 22 9.24 -2.12 9.98
CA ALA A 22 8.03 -1.79 10.73
C ALA A 22 7.92 -0.29 11.04
N ALA A 23 9.01 0.35 11.48
CA ALA A 23 9.04 1.78 11.76
C ALA A 23 8.76 2.63 10.51
N LEU A 24 9.31 2.25 9.35
CA LEU A 24 9.03 2.91 8.08
C LEU A 24 7.56 2.78 7.70
N LEU A 25 7.00 1.56 7.72
CA LEU A 25 5.61 1.31 7.38
C LEU A 25 4.64 2.03 8.32
N GLN A 26 4.95 2.10 9.63
CA GLN A 26 4.19 2.91 10.57
C GLN A 26 4.18 4.40 10.21
N ARG A 27 5.33 4.95 9.79
CA ARG A 27 5.42 6.35 9.36
C ARG A 27 4.68 6.65 8.06
N LEU A 28 4.58 5.68 7.15
CA LEU A 28 3.76 5.80 5.94
C LEU A 28 2.28 5.77 6.31
N ARG A 29 1.84 4.79 7.11
CA ARG A 29 0.44 4.68 7.56
C ARG A 29 -0.04 5.90 8.35
N SER A 30 0.86 6.64 9.01
CA SER A 30 0.50 7.87 9.73
C SER A 30 0.38 9.11 8.84
N ARG A 31 0.81 9.05 7.57
CA ARG A 31 0.87 10.20 6.65
C ARG A 31 -0.01 10.04 5.41
N PHE A 32 -0.28 8.80 5.02
CA PHE A 32 -1.09 8.47 3.87
C PHE A 32 -2.45 7.96 4.32
N HIS A 33 -3.48 8.24 3.53
CA HIS A 33 -4.83 7.76 3.81
C HIS A 33 -4.92 6.24 3.63
N LEU A 34 -4.09 5.69 2.73
CA LEU A 34 -4.05 4.28 2.42
C LEU A 34 -2.61 3.82 2.18
N VAL A 35 -2.27 2.64 2.71
CA VAL A 35 -1.03 1.92 2.38
C VAL A 35 -1.42 0.48 2.08
N LEU A 36 -1.29 0.07 0.81
CA LEU A 36 -1.56 -1.30 0.37
C LEU A 36 -0.23 -2.04 0.22
N GLU A 37 -0.06 -3.10 1.01
CA GLU A 37 1.13 -3.96 1.00
C GLU A 37 0.83 -5.24 0.24
N SER A 38 1.58 -5.52 -0.83
CA SER A 38 1.38 -6.69 -1.68
C SER A 38 1.35 -8.02 -0.90
N CYS A 39 2.22 -8.16 0.10
CA CYS A 39 2.28 -9.34 0.96
C CYS A 39 1.03 -9.55 1.83
N ARG A 40 0.24 -8.51 2.09
CA ARG A 40 -1.01 -8.59 2.86
C ARG A 40 -2.23 -8.83 1.99
N ILE A 41 -2.23 -8.28 0.78
CA ILE A 41 -3.38 -8.36 -0.14
C ILE A 41 -3.29 -9.54 -1.11
N GLY A 42 -2.14 -10.21 -1.21
CA GLY A 42 -1.93 -11.34 -2.13
C GLY A 42 -1.93 -10.94 -3.61
N LYS A 43 -1.68 -9.66 -3.89
CA LYS A 43 -1.67 -9.05 -5.23
C LYS A 43 -0.44 -8.15 -5.31
N CYS A 44 0.35 -8.27 -6.39
CA CYS A 44 1.50 -7.42 -6.66
C CYS A 44 1.31 -6.69 -7.99
N GLN A 45 2.05 -5.60 -8.22
CA GLN A 45 2.07 -5.04 -9.56
C GLN A 45 2.83 -6.02 -10.48
N PRO A 46 2.45 -6.15 -11.75
CA PRO A 46 1.40 -5.42 -12.47
C PRO A 46 0.00 -6.09 -12.47
N ASP A 47 -0.34 -6.99 -11.52
CA ASP A 47 -1.68 -7.61 -11.47
C ASP A 47 -2.77 -6.54 -11.40
N PRO A 48 -3.75 -6.52 -12.33
CA PRO A 48 -4.82 -5.52 -12.35
C PRO A 48 -5.59 -5.37 -11.03
N GLY A 49 -5.67 -6.46 -10.26
CA GLY A 49 -6.37 -6.51 -8.98
C GLY A 49 -5.82 -5.54 -7.92
N ILE A 50 -4.52 -5.21 -7.96
CA ILE A 50 -3.96 -4.23 -7.01
C ILE A 50 -4.50 -2.82 -7.29
N TYR A 51 -4.63 -2.44 -8.56
CA TYR A 51 -5.16 -1.14 -8.97
C TYR A 51 -6.66 -1.05 -8.71
N SER A 52 -7.41 -2.12 -9.04
CA SER A 52 -8.84 -2.20 -8.72
C SER A 52 -9.10 -2.05 -7.22
N ARG A 53 -8.29 -2.71 -6.38
CA ARG A 53 -8.40 -2.59 -4.92
C ARG A 53 -8.08 -1.18 -4.44
N ALA A 54 -7.05 -0.55 -5.00
CA ALA A 54 -6.67 0.82 -4.65
C ALA A 54 -7.79 1.82 -4.97
N LEU A 55 -8.40 1.70 -6.15
CA LEU A 55 -9.51 2.55 -6.57
C LEU A 55 -10.76 2.36 -5.68
N GLU A 56 -11.07 1.12 -5.32
CA GLU A 56 -12.18 0.79 -4.41
C GLU A 56 -11.98 1.45 -3.03
N GLU A 57 -10.81 1.26 -2.41
CA GLU A 57 -10.49 1.81 -1.08
C GLU A 57 -10.41 3.34 -1.08
N LEU A 58 -9.82 3.92 -2.14
CA LEU A 58 -9.78 5.37 -2.34
C LEU A 58 -11.15 5.97 -2.68
N ARG A 59 -12.12 5.13 -3.09
CA ARG A 59 -13.41 5.55 -3.64
C ARG A 59 -13.23 6.53 -4.81
N ALA A 60 -12.30 6.20 -5.70
CA ALA A 60 -11.93 7.01 -6.86
C ALA A 60 -12.15 6.22 -8.15
N ARG A 61 -12.40 6.95 -9.24
CA ARG A 61 -12.46 6.41 -10.60
C ARG A 61 -11.07 6.47 -11.24
N PRO A 62 -10.76 5.61 -12.22
CA PRO A 62 -9.43 5.58 -12.84
C PRO A 62 -8.90 6.92 -13.37
N HIS A 63 -9.77 7.80 -13.87
CA HIS A 63 -9.38 9.11 -14.40
C HIS A 63 -9.17 10.19 -13.33
N GLU A 64 -9.39 9.86 -12.05
CA GLU A 64 -9.23 10.78 -10.91
C GLU A 64 -7.89 10.56 -10.17
N VAL A 65 -7.10 9.56 -10.59
CA VAL A 65 -5.82 9.15 -9.97
C VAL A 65 -4.65 9.45 -10.90
#